data_AF-A0A0D0D0C8-F1
#
_entry.id   AF-A0A0D0D0C8-F1
#
_cell.length_a   1.000
_cell.length_b   1.000
_cell.length_c   1.000
_cell.angle_alpha   90.00
_cell.angle_beta   90.00
_cell.angle_gamma   90.00
#
_symmetry.space_group_name_H-M   'P 1'
#
loop_
_entity.id
_entity.type
_entity.pdbx_description
1 polymer ?
#
loop_
_entity_poly.entity_id
_entity_poly.type
_entity_poly.pdbx_seq_one_letter_code
_entity_poly.pdbx_strand_id
1 'polypeptide(L)'
;METLLTSAHRLPPFIPSVLTWTPTCKQKHQLLDRDPESEMECTYQDALHHNMTAECIFVSSASMFCERLSSQLAAQEEKQKNAQKKQGKLVGDGLPRLLTSDKFHNHVVEHKKAIVDEEVVREEQHKQRDEQMEVMAAWKESETAWLEQN
;
A
#
# COMPACT_ATOMS: atom_id res chain seq x y z
N MET A 1 40.33 15.83 -17.16
CA MET A 1 40.01 14.41 -17.41
C MET A 1 38.90 14.05 -16.44
N GLU A 2 37.65 14.16 -16.87
CA GLU A 2 36.47 13.97 -16.03
C GLU A 2 35.87 12.60 -16.32
N THR A 3 35.91 11.70 -15.34
CA THR A 3 35.31 10.38 -15.45
C THR A 3 33.79 10.49 -15.27
N LEU A 4 33.07 10.34 -16.38
CA LEU A 4 31.63 10.13 -16.40
C LEU A 4 31.31 8.83 -15.64
N LEU A 5 30.62 8.95 -14.50
CA LEU A 5 29.99 7.84 -13.81
C LEU A 5 28.81 7.33 -14.64
N THR A 6 29.08 6.46 -15.60
CA THR A 6 28.06 5.76 -16.37
C THR A 6 27.24 4.85 -15.46
N SER A 7 25.91 5.01 -15.57
CA SER A 7 24.80 4.28 -14.93
C SER A 7 24.76 2.76 -15.26
N ALA A 8 25.90 2.14 -15.53
CA ALA A 8 26.01 0.72 -15.87
C ALA A 8 26.01 -0.20 -14.63
N HIS A 9 26.17 0.35 -13.42
CA HIS A 9 26.08 -0.41 -12.18
C HIS A 9 24.65 -0.43 -11.68
N ARG A 10 23.78 -1.18 -12.36
CA ARG A 10 22.55 -1.64 -11.70
C ARG A 10 23.00 -2.47 -10.51
N LEU A 11 22.77 -1.94 -9.31
CA LEU A 11 22.87 -2.73 -8.10
C LEU A 11 22.02 -3.99 -8.33
N PRO A 12 22.54 -5.18 -7.98
CA PRO A 12 21.75 -6.40 -8.12
C PRO A 12 20.38 -6.16 -7.46
N PRO A 13 19.28 -6.54 -8.12
CA PRO A 13 17.97 -6.40 -7.53
C PRO A 13 18.02 -7.02 -6.14
N PHE A 14 17.62 -6.25 -5.12
CA PHE A 14 17.46 -6.77 -3.78
C PHE A 14 16.41 -7.87 -3.88
N ILE A 15 16.89 -9.10 -3.99
CA ILE A 15 16.09 -10.29 -3.76
C ILE A 15 16.01 -10.32 -2.24
N PRO A 16 14.84 -10.05 -1.63
CA PRO A 16 14.66 -10.42 -0.24
C PRO A 16 14.85 -11.93 -0.29
N SER A 17 16.04 -12.39 0.09
CA SER A 17 16.23 -13.79 0.37
C SER A 17 15.11 -14.10 1.34
N VAL A 18 14.20 -14.97 0.90
CA VAL A 18 13.28 -15.69 1.76
C VAL A 18 14.16 -16.63 2.59
N LEU A 19 15.12 -16.05 3.32
CA LEU A 19 15.45 -16.47 4.64
C LEU A 19 14.07 -16.53 5.27
N THR A 20 13.61 -17.75 5.41
CA THR A 20 12.94 -18.19 6.61
C THR A 20 13.72 -17.64 7.80
N TRP A 21 13.68 -16.33 8.04
CA TRP A 21 13.83 -15.76 9.36
C TRP A 21 12.53 -16.10 10.07
N THR A 22 12.29 -17.41 10.21
CA THR A 22 11.63 -17.89 11.39
C THR A 22 12.41 -17.23 12.51
N PRO A 23 11.77 -16.39 13.33
CA PRO A 23 12.41 -15.90 14.52
C PRO A 23 13.04 -17.12 15.18
N THR A 24 14.32 -17.02 15.53
CA THR A 24 15.09 -18.07 16.23
C THR A 24 14.40 -18.52 17.53
N CYS A 25 13.27 -17.91 17.91
CA CYS A 25 12.29 -18.41 18.87
C CYS A 25 11.90 -19.89 18.71
N LYS A 26 12.14 -20.53 17.55
CA LYS A 26 11.91 -21.98 17.36
C LYS A 26 13.15 -22.86 17.60
N GLN A 27 14.31 -22.29 17.91
CA GLN A 27 15.41 -23.11 18.43
C GLN A 27 14.97 -23.58 19.82
N LYS A 28 14.45 -24.81 19.88
CA LYS A 28 14.05 -25.45 21.12
C LYS A 28 15.29 -25.56 21.99
N HIS A 29 15.47 -24.64 22.93
CA HIS A 29 16.42 -24.83 24.01
C HIS A 29 15.86 -25.98 24.83
N GLN A 30 16.38 -27.19 24.61
CA GLN A 30 16.06 -28.38 25.40
C GLN A 30 16.23 -28.11 26.91
N LEU A 31 17.03 -27.09 27.25
CA LEU A 31 17.25 -26.57 28.59
C LEU A 31 16.02 -25.89 29.22
N LEU A 32 15.09 -25.35 28.42
CA LEU A 32 13.87 -24.68 28.90
C LEU A 32 12.68 -25.65 29.06
N ASP A 33 12.79 -26.86 28.50
CA ASP A 33 11.77 -27.92 28.62
C ASP A 33 12.05 -28.86 29.83
N ARG A 34 13.16 -28.64 30.55
CA ARG A 34 13.62 -29.47 31.68
C ARG A 34 13.32 -28.77 33.01
N ASP A 35 12.73 -29.51 33.94
CA ASP A 35 12.51 -29.01 35.31
C ASP A 35 13.87 -28.73 35.98
N PRO A 36 14.09 -27.52 36.52
CA PRO A 36 15.36 -27.14 37.13
C PRO A 36 15.60 -27.93 38.43
N GLU A 37 16.79 -28.50 38.58
CA GLU A 37 17.16 -29.29 39.76
C GLU A 37 17.80 -28.41 40.85
N SER A 38 18.20 -27.18 40.50
CA SER A 38 18.91 -26.25 41.39
C SER A 38 18.35 -24.84 41.29
N GLU A 39 18.38 -24.10 42.40
CA GLU A 39 17.97 -22.68 42.45
C GLU A 39 18.78 -21.81 41.48
N MET A 40 20.06 -22.14 41.27
CA MET A 40 20.89 -21.46 40.29
C MET A 40 20.38 -21.70 38.85
N GLU A 41 19.95 -22.92 38.54
CA GLU A 41 19.38 -23.28 37.24
C GLU A 41 18.05 -22.55 37.00
N CYS A 42 17.19 -22.43 38.02
CA CYS A 42 15.97 -21.63 37.95
C CYS A 42 16.28 -20.18 37.51
N THR A 43 17.23 -19.52 38.15
CA THR A 43 17.55 -18.11 37.83
C THR A 43 18.09 -17.94 36.40
N TYR A 44 18.87 -18.90 35.91
CA TYR A 44 19.39 -18.86 34.55
C TYR A 44 18.29 -19.13 33.52
N GLN A 45 17.38 -20.07 33.80
CA GLN A 45 16.22 -20.34 32.94
C GLN A 45 15.28 -19.12 32.90
N ASP A 46 15.00 -18.48 34.03
CA ASP A 46 14.17 -17.27 34.11
C ASP A 46 14.77 -16.11 33.30
N ALA A 47 16.07 -15.86 33.45
CA ALA A 47 16.78 -14.83 32.69
C ALA A 47 16.76 -15.11 31.17
N LEU A 48 16.88 -16.38 30.79
CA LEU A 48 16.82 -16.80 29.38
C LEU A 48 15.39 -16.64 28.82
N HIS A 49 14.36 -17.03 29.57
CA HIS A 49 12.96 -16.84 29.19
C HIS A 49 12.60 -15.37 29.02
N HIS A 50 13.05 -14.52 29.94
CA HIS A 50 12.82 -13.08 29.87
C HIS A 50 13.49 -12.47 28.64
N ASN A 51 14.71 -12.89 28.30
CA ASN A 51 15.42 -12.37 27.14
C ASN A 51 14.79 -12.85 25.82
N MET A 52 14.47 -14.15 25.71
CA MET A 52 13.80 -14.70 24.52
C MET A 52 12.45 -14.05 24.27
N THR A 53 11.64 -13.84 25.31
CA THR A 53 10.33 -13.19 25.16
C THR A 53 10.49 -11.75 24.68
N ALA A 54 11.43 -10.98 25.24
CA ALA A 54 11.71 -9.62 24.80
C ALA A 54 12.16 -9.56 23.33
N GLU A 55 13.05 -10.46 22.90
CA GLU A 55 13.50 -10.55 21.51
C GLU A 55 12.37 -10.93 20.55
N CYS A 56 11.56 -11.95 20.88
CA CYS A 56 10.43 -12.35 20.04
C CYS A 56 9.40 -11.21 19.90
N ILE A 57 9.13 -10.47 21.00
CA ILE A 57 8.24 -9.30 20.98
C ILE A 57 8.82 -8.18 20.11
N PHE A 58 10.13 -7.92 20.23
CA PHE A 58 10.81 -6.90 19.43
C PHE A 58 10.77 -7.24 17.93
N VAL A 59 11.13 -8.46 17.55
CA VAL A 59 11.10 -8.91 16.15
C VAL A 59 9.68 -8.88 15.59
N SER A 60 8.69 -9.34 16.35
CA SER A 60 7.29 -9.29 15.93
C SER A 60 6.80 -7.85 15.73
N SER A 61 7.14 -6.94 16.63
CA SER A 61 6.71 -5.54 16.54
C SER A 61 7.39 -4.80 15.37
N ALA A 62 8.69 -5.04 15.14
CA ALA A 62 9.42 -4.51 13.99
C ALA A 62 8.84 -5.02 12.65
N SER A 63 8.51 -6.32 12.56
CA SER A 63 7.87 -6.89 11.37
C SER A 63 6.54 -6.22 11.05
N MET A 64 5.66 -6.06 12.04
CA MET A 64 4.36 -5.41 11.87
C MET A 64 4.50 -3.94 11.46
N PHE A 65 5.51 -3.24 11.99
CA PHE A 65 5.78 -1.86 11.60
C PHE A 65 6.25 -1.77 10.14
N CYS A 66 7.20 -2.62 9.73
CA CYS A 66 7.69 -2.66 8.36
C CYS A 66 6.58 -2.99 7.35
N GLU A 67 5.69 -3.93 7.67
CA GLU A 67 4.55 -4.29 6.82
C GLU A 67 3.55 -3.13 6.64
N ARG A 68 3.29 -2.38 7.72
CA ARG A 68 2.45 -1.17 7.66
C ARG A 68 3.12 -0.09 6.80
N LEU A 69 4.42 0.14 7.01
CA LEU A 69 5.18 1.13 6.26
C LEU A 69 5.22 0.77 4.77
N SER A 70 5.49 -0.50 4.42
CA SER A 70 5.51 -0.97 3.03
C SER A 70 4.15 -0.82 2.35
N SER A 71 3.07 -1.12 3.07
CA SER A 71 1.71 -0.96 2.55
C SER A 71 1.36 0.51 2.30
N GLN A 72 1.77 1.42 3.19
CA GLN A 72 1.58 2.86 3.00
C GLN A 72 2.37 3.40 1.81
N LEU A 73 3.63 2.98 1.67
CA LEU A 73 4.47 3.35 0.54
C LEU A 73 3.89 2.82 -0.78
N ALA A 74 3.48 1.56 -0.83
CA ALA A 74 2.83 0.98 -2.01
C ALA A 74 1.56 1.74 -2.39
N ALA A 75 0.71 2.08 -1.42
CA ALA A 75 -0.50 2.88 -1.67
C ALA A 75 -0.16 4.29 -2.16
N GLN A 76 0.90 4.91 -1.64
CA GLN A 76 1.36 6.22 -2.09
C GLN A 76 1.93 6.18 -3.52
N GLU A 77 2.71 5.16 -3.84
CA GLU A 77 3.26 4.93 -5.19
C GLU A 77 2.14 4.69 -6.20
N GLU A 78 1.15 3.84 -5.88
CA GLU A 78 -0.01 3.63 -6.75
C GLU A 78 -0.83 4.91 -6.92
N LYS A 79 -1.01 5.70 -5.87
CA LYS A 79 -1.63 7.04 -5.98
C LYS A 79 -0.81 7.96 -6.88
N GLN A 80 0.52 7.95 -6.81
CA GLN A 80 1.37 8.77 -7.67
C GLN A 80 1.33 8.31 -9.12
N LYS A 81 1.41 7.00 -9.39
CA LYS A 81 1.26 6.44 -10.74
C LYS A 81 -0.11 6.78 -11.32
N ASN A 82 -1.16 6.67 -10.53
CA ASN A 82 -2.51 7.02 -10.96
C ASN A 82 -2.68 8.53 -11.13
N ALA A 83 -2.04 9.37 -10.31
CA ALA A 83 -2.03 10.82 -10.48
C ALA A 83 -1.24 11.26 -11.72
N GLN A 84 -0.14 10.58 -12.06
CA GLN A 84 0.57 10.78 -13.34
C GLN A 84 -0.27 10.36 -14.53
N LYS A 85 -1.09 9.31 -14.38
CA LYS A 85 -2.05 8.86 -15.41
C LYS A 85 -3.28 9.76 -15.52
N LYS A 86 -3.67 10.49 -14.46
CA LYS A 86 -4.72 11.50 -14.54
C LYS A 86 -4.19 12.66 -15.40
N GLN A 87 -4.65 12.67 -16.65
CA GLN A 87 -4.30 13.56 -17.76
C GLN A 87 -4.66 15.05 -17.53
N GLY A 88 -4.52 15.57 -16.31
CA GLY A 88 -4.90 16.94 -15.95
C GLY A 88 -3.71 17.89 -15.72
N LYS A 89 -2.47 17.42 -15.82
CA LYS A 89 -1.29 18.27 -15.58
C LYS A 89 -0.38 18.26 -16.79
N LEU A 90 -0.26 19.42 -17.45
CA LEU A 90 0.67 19.66 -18.56
C LEU A 90 2.13 19.34 -18.20
N VAL A 91 2.47 19.33 -16.91
CA VAL A 91 3.79 18.98 -16.36
C VAL A 91 3.62 17.99 -15.20
N GLY A 92 3.76 16.69 -15.48
CA GLY A 92 3.54 15.61 -14.52
C GLY A 92 4.40 15.71 -13.24
N ASP A 93 5.63 16.21 -13.36
CA ASP A 93 6.62 16.19 -12.26
C ASP A 93 6.75 17.53 -11.53
N GLY A 94 6.01 18.56 -11.95
CA GLY A 94 6.11 19.93 -11.42
C GLY A 94 7.41 20.68 -11.76
N LEU A 95 8.37 20.03 -12.40
CA LEU A 95 9.62 20.63 -12.88
C LEU A 95 9.41 21.32 -14.25
N PRO A 96 9.84 22.58 -14.42
CA PRO A 96 9.80 23.23 -15.73
C PRO A 96 10.61 22.41 -16.74
N ARG A 97 9.94 21.85 -17.75
CA ARG A 97 10.60 21.19 -18.90
C ARG A 97 10.42 22.07 -20.12
N LEU A 98 11.51 22.32 -20.83
CA LEU A 98 11.45 22.98 -22.13
C LEU A 98 10.90 21.97 -23.15
N LEU A 99 9.60 22.04 -23.42
CA LEU A 99 8.96 21.24 -24.46
C LEU A 99 9.21 21.88 -25.82
N THR A 100 9.59 21.08 -26.81
CA THR A 100 9.56 21.49 -28.22
C THR A 100 8.13 21.89 -28.60
N SER A 101 7.97 22.87 -29.51
CA SER A 101 6.66 23.44 -29.90
C SER A 101 5.59 22.37 -30.16
N ASP A 102 5.91 21.35 -30.96
CA ASP A 102 4.97 20.26 -31.31
C ASP A 102 4.56 19.41 -30.10
N LYS A 103 5.51 19.14 -29.19
CA LYS A 103 5.22 18.36 -27.98
C LYS A 103 4.27 19.10 -27.07
N PHE A 104 4.47 20.42 -26.90
CA PHE A 104 3.56 21.25 -26.13
C PHE A 104 2.17 21.29 -26.76
N HIS A 105 2.09 21.46 -28.08
CA HIS A 105 0.82 21.47 -28.80
C HIS A 105 0.03 20.17 -28.59
N ASN A 106 0.69 19.01 -28.78
CA ASN A 106 0.06 17.71 -28.59
C ASN A 106 -0.45 17.52 -27.15
N HIS A 107 0.34 17.91 -26.15
CA HIS A 107 -0.07 17.86 -24.74
C HIS A 107 -1.31 18.72 -24.45
N VAL A 108 -1.42 19.91 -25.04
CA VAL A 108 -2.60 20.77 -24.89
C VAL A 108 -3.84 20.15 -25.54
N VAL A 109 -3.68 19.53 -26.71
CA VAL A 109 -4.79 18.87 -27.42
C VAL A 109 -5.28 17.65 -26.63
N GLU A 110 -4.37 16.80 -26.16
CA GLU A 110 -4.71 15.63 -25.33
C GLU A 110 -5.40 16.04 -24.04
N HIS A 111 -4.90 17.07 -23.35
CA HIS A 111 -5.51 17.57 -22.12
C HIS A 111 -6.93 18.11 -22.34
N LYS A 112 -7.15 18.87 -23.41
CA LYS A 112 -8.50 19.36 -23.75
C LYS A 112 -9.45 18.22 -24.06
N LYS A 113 -8.99 17.21 -24.79
CA LYS A 113 -9.78 16.02 -25.09
C LYS A 113 -10.14 15.26 -23.80
N ALA A 114 -9.16 15.05 -22.92
CA ALA A 114 -9.36 14.37 -21.65
C ALA A 114 -10.38 15.08 -20.75
N ILE A 115 -10.39 16.41 -20.71
CA ILE A 115 -11.41 17.19 -19.97
C ILE A 115 -12.81 16.91 -20.50
N VAL A 116 -12.98 16.90 -21.82
CA VAL A 116 -14.28 16.66 -22.46
C VAL A 116 -14.74 15.24 -22.20
N ASP A 117 -13.85 14.25 -22.39
CA ASP A 117 -14.16 12.84 -22.14
C ASP A 117 -14.51 12.59 -20.67
N GLU A 118 -13.82 13.25 -19.72
CA GLU A 118 -14.12 13.13 -18.28
C GLU A 118 -15.48 13.75 -17.91
N GLU A 119 -15.87 14.86 -18.54
CA GLU A 119 -17.19 15.47 -18.32
C GLU A 119 -18.31 14.53 -18.78
N VAL A 120 -18.18 13.93 -19.97
CA VAL A 120 -19.16 12.97 -20.49
C VAL A 120 -19.30 11.76 -19.55
N VAL A 121 -18.19 11.24 -19.03
CA VAL A 121 -18.21 10.13 -18.07
C VAL A 121 -18.87 10.54 -16.76
N ARG A 122 -18.62 11.76 -16.25
CA ARG A 122 -19.26 12.28 -15.04
C ARG A 122 -20.76 12.42 -15.20
N GLU A 123 -21.23 12.95 -16.32
CA GLU A 123 -22.65 13.10 -16.63
C GLU A 123 -23.35 11.74 -16.68
N GLU A 124 -22.77 10.76 -17.36
CA GLU A 124 -23.33 9.40 -17.44
C GLU A 124 -23.40 8.74 -16.06
N GLN A 125 -22.35 8.87 -15.24
CA GLN A 125 -22.34 8.37 -13.87
C GLN A 125 -23.33 9.08 -12.95
N HIS A 126 -23.62 10.36 -13.20
CA HIS A 126 -24.65 11.10 -12.47
C HIS A 126 -26.02 10.54 -12.82
N LYS A 127 -26.33 10.42 -14.11
CA LYS A 127 -27.59 9.89 -14.60
C LYS A 127 -27.87 8.48 -14.08
N GLN A 128 -26.86 7.60 -14.12
CA GLN A 128 -27.00 6.24 -13.61
C GLN A 128 -27.30 6.21 -12.10
N ARG A 129 -26.70 7.11 -11.32
CA ARG A 129 -26.99 7.22 -9.88
C ARG A 129 -28.41 7.73 -9.64
N ASP A 130 -28.87 8.68 -10.43
CA ASP A 130 -30.23 9.20 -10.33
C ASP A 130 -31.26 8.11 -10.62
N GLU A 131 -31.08 7.36 -11.71
CA GLU A 131 -31.94 6.22 -12.06
C GLU A 131 -31.97 5.16 -10.94
N GLN A 132 -30.82 4.84 -10.35
CA GLN A 132 -30.75 3.91 -9.21
C GLN A 132 -31.47 4.45 -7.97
N MET A 133 -31.36 5.75 -7.69
CA MET A 133 -32.06 6.38 -6.57
C MET A 133 -33.58 6.36 -6.77
N GLU A 134 -34.06 6.61 -7.98
CA GLU A 134 -35.49 6.55 -8.31
C GLU A 134 -36.06 5.14 -8.12
N VAL A 135 -35.35 4.11 -8.63
CA VAL A 135 -35.76 2.71 -8.46
C VAL A 135 -35.79 2.33 -6.98
N MET A 136 -34.77 2.71 -6.21
CA MET A 136 -34.70 2.44 -4.78
C MET A 136 -35.78 3.17 -3.98
N ALA A 137 -36.15 4.40 -4.39
CA ALA A 137 -37.23 5.15 -3.77
C ALA A 137 -38.60 4.48 -4.02
N ALA A 138 -38.90 4.12 -5.26
CA ALA A 138 -40.13 3.42 -5.61
C ALA A 138 -40.27 2.06 -4.90
N TRP A 139 -39.15 1.35 -4.73
CA TRP A 139 -39.14 0.09 -3.99
C TRP A 139 -39.45 0.30 -2.50
N LYS A 140 -38.85 1.32 -1.87
CA LYS A 140 -39.12 1.65 -0.46
C LYS A 140 -40.58 2.05 -0.24
N GLU A 141 -41.17 2.84 -1.12
CA GLU A 141 -42.59 3.23 -1.04
C GLU A 141 -43.51 2.00 -1.10
N SER A 142 -43.19 1.06 -2.00
CA SER A 142 -43.93 -0.20 -2.13
C SER A 142 -43.78 -1.09 -0.90
N GLU A 143 -42.58 -1.14 -0.30
CA GLU A 143 -42.32 -1.89 0.94
C GLU A 143 -43.07 -1.28 2.13
N THR A 144 -43.08 0.06 2.25
CA THR A 144 -43.87 0.75 3.29
C THR A 144 -45.37 0.49 3.14
N ALA A 145 -45.92 0.53 1.92
CA ALA A 145 -47.34 0.27 1.68
C ALA A 145 -47.74 -1.18 2.01
N TRP A 146 -46.86 -2.15 1.74
CA TRP A 146 -47.08 -3.54 2.11
C TRP A 146 -47.09 -3.76 3.63
N LEU A 147 -46.19 -3.09 4.36
CA LEU A 147 -46.13 -3.14 5.82
C LEU A 147 -47.34 -2.49 6.50
N GLU A 148 -47.98 -1.51 5.87
CA GLU A 148 -49.20 -0.87 6.41
C GLU A 148 -50.47 -1.70 6.15
N GLN A 149 -50.46 -2.58 5.14
CA GLN A 149 -51.62 -3.39 4.74
C GLN A 149 -51.71 -4.74 5.46
N ASN A 150 -50.61 -5.26 6.02
CA ASN A 150 -50.52 -6.51 6.78
C ASN A 150 -50.36 -6.27 8.28
#